data_AF-A0A538M5T0-F1
#
_entry.id   AF-A0A538M5T0-F1
#
_cell.length_a   1.000
_cell.length_b   1.000
_cell.length_c   1.000
_cell.angle_alpha   90.00
_cell.angle_beta   90.00
_cell.angle_gamma   90.00
#
_symmetry.space_group_name_H-M   'P 1'
#
loop_
_entity.id
_entity.type
_entity.pdbx_description
1 polymer ?
#
loop_
_entity_poly.entity_id
_entity_poly.type
_entity_poly.pdbx_seq_one_letter_code
_entity_poly.pdbx_strand_id
1 'polypeptide(L)'
;MSDRSTGRFGVARMAAERRRYLGGGSMKNDLDLPLLPSAEQIRRREFATVRRGYDPDQVREYLQGVAGQVETLERELHDQRKEGKAQRPPTPGESLAAAITAGQVMTPATPATTPVPATPAPTIPQQDPYEAIAKRFAGVLESADKEATAALAEAKAEADRVLQEARSEADRIKLDAQARAEQAKQQGTDSLAEAKREAERILGSLSERREVLVTQMHDMQSKLLSVAKELEASIDTEAAEGAEGAEGGDPAAPPSEGGASDDVVDPRYEDMWAIPKGKKMVDIPDLAALDVDFEDKPRD
;
A
#
# COMPACT_ATOMS: atom_id res chain seq x y z
N MET A 1 -44.82 -48.56 -12.97
CA MET A 1 -44.45 -48.12 -14.34
C MET A 1 -42.93 -48.20 -14.42
N SER A 2 -42.33 -49.23 -15.02
CA SER A 2 -42.10 -49.38 -16.49
C SER A 2 -41.36 -48.14 -17.04
N ASP A 3 -40.23 -48.19 -17.73
CA ASP A 3 -39.56 -49.28 -18.43
C ASP A 3 -38.09 -48.90 -18.74
N ARG A 4 -37.33 -49.93 -19.11
CA ARG A 4 -35.93 -49.98 -19.57
C ARG A 4 -35.66 -49.15 -20.83
N SER A 5 -34.39 -48.81 -21.07
CA SER A 5 -33.63 -49.29 -22.25
C SER A 5 -32.29 -48.54 -22.40
N THR A 6 -31.15 -49.15 -22.05
CA THR A 6 -30.17 -49.83 -22.93
C THR A 6 -29.54 -48.99 -24.05
N GLY A 7 -28.20 -48.86 -23.98
CA GLY A 7 -27.34 -48.38 -25.07
C GLY A 7 -25.85 -48.61 -24.78
N ARG A 8 -25.44 -49.88 -24.83
CA ARG A 8 -24.03 -50.37 -24.80
C ARG A 8 -23.34 -50.06 -26.16
N PHE A 9 -22.05 -50.40 -26.27
CA PHE A 9 -21.14 -50.36 -27.45
C PHE A 9 -20.26 -49.09 -27.53
N GLY A 10 -18.94 -49.15 -27.65
CA GLY A 10 -18.04 -50.29 -27.83
C GLY A 10 -16.60 -49.78 -27.90
N VAL A 11 -15.69 -50.53 -27.29
CA VAL A 11 -14.25 -50.38 -27.43
C VAL A 11 -13.86 -51.03 -28.77
N ALA A 12 -13.40 -50.25 -29.74
CA ALA A 12 -12.49 -50.71 -30.81
C ALA A 12 -12.21 -49.60 -31.83
N ARG A 13 -11.02 -49.01 -31.76
CA ARG A 13 -10.17 -48.93 -32.97
C ARG A 13 -8.70 -48.85 -32.58
N MET A 14 -8.13 -50.05 -32.48
CA MET A 14 -6.70 -50.27 -32.53
C MET A 14 -6.22 -50.11 -33.99
N ALA A 15 -4.98 -49.65 -34.12
CA ALA A 15 -4.03 -49.98 -35.19
C ALA A 15 -4.20 -49.33 -36.57
N ALA A 16 -3.52 -48.19 -36.75
CA ALA A 16 -2.81 -47.71 -37.94
C ALA A 16 -2.20 -46.35 -37.52
N GLU A 17 -0.90 -46.07 -37.46
CA GLU A 17 0.29 -46.64 -38.06
C GLU A 17 1.48 -46.38 -37.13
N ARG A 18 2.32 -47.40 -36.92
CA ARG A 18 3.72 -47.19 -36.53
C ARG A 18 4.51 -46.88 -37.80
N ARG A 19 5.46 -45.96 -37.67
CA ARG A 19 6.57 -45.61 -38.59
C ARG A 19 6.27 -44.58 -39.68
N ARG A 20 6.56 -43.33 -39.32
CA ARG A 20 7.28 -42.28 -40.07
C ARG A 20 7.35 -41.12 -39.06
N TYR A 21 8.45 -40.76 -38.40
CA TYR A 21 9.79 -40.48 -38.87
C TYR A 21 10.80 -40.71 -37.74
N LEU A 22 11.86 -41.47 -38.03
CA LEU A 22 13.16 -41.20 -37.43
C LEU A 22 13.67 -39.92 -38.09
N GLY A 23 13.64 -38.81 -37.35
CA GLY A 23 14.28 -37.55 -37.70
C GLY A 23 14.97 -37.06 -36.44
N GLY A 24 16.27 -37.28 -36.35
CA GLY A 24 17.09 -36.87 -35.22
C GLY A 24 17.21 -35.35 -35.11
N GLY A 25 17.72 -34.93 -33.95
CA GLY A 25 18.38 -33.64 -33.81
C GLY A 25 17.46 -32.51 -33.37
N SER A 26 17.31 -32.38 -32.06
CA SER A 26 17.78 -31.21 -31.31
C SER A 26 16.94 -31.10 -30.05
N MET A 27 17.59 -31.22 -28.89
CA MET A 27 17.00 -30.77 -27.63
C MET A 27 16.77 -29.25 -27.76
N LYS A 28 15.57 -28.86 -28.20
CA LYS A 28 15.09 -27.49 -28.10
C LYS A 28 14.75 -27.22 -26.63
N ASN A 29 15.77 -27.08 -25.80
CA ASN A 29 15.68 -26.38 -24.53
C ASN A 29 15.73 -24.86 -24.80
N ASP A 30 14.81 -24.38 -25.63
CA ASP A 30 14.54 -22.95 -25.77
C ASP A 30 13.11 -22.72 -25.28
N LEU A 31 12.99 -22.56 -23.96
CA LEU A 31 12.01 -21.68 -23.34
C LEU A 31 10.54 -21.87 -23.77
N ASP A 32 10.03 -23.10 -23.81
CA ASP A 32 8.58 -23.37 -23.78
C ASP A 32 8.08 -23.20 -22.32
N LEU A 33 8.40 -22.04 -21.74
CA LEU A 33 7.80 -21.53 -20.53
C LEU A 33 6.38 -21.12 -20.92
N PRO A 34 5.31 -21.56 -20.22
CA PRO A 34 3.96 -21.09 -20.53
C PRO A 34 4.03 -19.57 -20.52
N LEU A 35 3.73 -18.93 -21.67
CA LEU A 35 3.76 -17.48 -21.90
C LEU A 35 3.56 -16.76 -20.57
N LEU A 36 4.66 -16.30 -19.95
CA LEU A 36 4.55 -15.55 -18.72
C LEU A 36 3.63 -14.37 -19.06
N PRO A 37 2.56 -14.14 -18.28
CA PRO A 37 1.66 -13.04 -18.57
C PRO A 37 2.50 -11.77 -18.59
N SER A 38 2.41 -10.99 -19.67
CA SER A 38 3.18 -9.76 -19.78
C SER A 38 2.80 -8.82 -18.63
N ALA A 39 3.67 -7.87 -18.28
CA ALA A 39 3.41 -6.92 -17.19
C ALA A 39 2.01 -6.27 -17.30
N GLU A 40 1.59 -5.89 -18.52
CA GLU A 40 0.25 -5.34 -18.79
C GLU A 40 -0.89 -6.36 -18.63
N GLN A 41 -0.66 -7.63 -18.96
CA GLN A 41 -1.66 -8.69 -18.75
C GLN A 41 -1.87 -9.00 -17.27
N ILE A 42 -0.82 -8.87 -16.45
CA ILE A 42 -0.91 -9.02 -14.99
C ILE A 42 -1.72 -7.87 -14.39
N ARG A 43 -1.45 -6.62 -14.82
CA ARG A 43 -2.18 -5.43 -14.35
C ARG A 43 -3.68 -5.48 -14.62
N ARG A 44 -4.06 -6.04 -15.77
CA ARG A 44 -5.47 -6.12 -16.21
C ARG A 44 -6.16 -7.41 -15.77
N ARG A 45 -5.49 -8.25 -14.97
CA ARG A 45 -6.06 -9.54 -14.57
C ARG A 45 -7.09 -9.34 -13.46
N GLU A 46 -8.34 -9.67 -13.77
CA GLU A 46 -9.43 -9.65 -12.80
C GLU A 46 -9.74 -11.06 -12.30
N PHE A 47 -10.06 -11.18 -11.01
CA PHE A 47 -10.40 -12.43 -10.34
C PHE A 47 -11.84 -12.38 -9.84
N ALA A 48 -12.54 -13.51 -9.92
CA ALA A 48 -13.88 -13.63 -9.34
C ALA A 48 -13.83 -13.53 -7.81
N THR A 49 -14.74 -12.77 -7.22
CA THR A 49 -14.83 -12.62 -5.76
C THR A 49 -15.63 -13.77 -5.16
N VAL A 50 -15.14 -14.32 -4.05
CA VAL A 50 -15.76 -15.43 -3.32
C VAL A 50 -16.06 -15.01 -1.88
N ARG A 51 -17.10 -15.61 -1.26
CA ARG A 51 -17.60 -15.24 0.07
C ARG A 51 -16.54 -15.30 1.19
N ARG A 52 -15.44 -16.02 0.95
CA ARG A 52 -14.24 -16.03 1.80
C ARG A 52 -13.02 -16.12 0.88
N GLY A 53 -12.20 -15.07 0.85
CA GLY A 53 -11.05 -14.96 -0.03
C GLY A 53 -10.16 -13.79 0.37
N TYR A 54 -9.12 -13.56 -0.43
CA TYR A 54 -8.25 -12.41 -0.29
C TYR A 54 -8.98 -11.11 -0.60
N ASP A 55 -8.59 -10.03 0.07
CA ASP A 55 -9.11 -8.70 -0.18
C ASP A 55 -8.78 -8.26 -1.61
N PRO A 56 -9.78 -7.91 -2.44
CA PRO A 56 -9.54 -7.51 -3.82
C PRO A 56 -8.62 -6.31 -3.97
N ASP A 57 -8.58 -5.39 -3.00
CA ASP A 57 -7.71 -4.20 -3.06
C ASP A 57 -6.24 -4.57 -2.81
N GLN A 58 -5.98 -5.40 -1.79
CA GLN A 58 -4.63 -5.91 -1.52
C GLN A 58 -4.10 -6.77 -2.67
N VAL A 59 -4.97 -7.55 -3.31
CA VAL A 59 -4.59 -8.33 -4.50
C VAL A 59 -4.21 -7.41 -5.66
N ARG A 60 -4.94 -6.31 -5.89
CA ARG A 60 -4.60 -5.33 -6.92
C ARG A 60 -3.23 -4.69 -6.68
N GLU A 61 -2.96 -4.25 -5.45
CA GLU A 61 -1.68 -3.66 -5.08
C GLU A 61 -0.52 -4.66 -5.29
N TYR A 62 -0.71 -5.91 -4.87
CA TYR A 62 0.28 -6.95 -5.07
C TYR A 62 0.55 -7.21 -6.57
N LEU A 63 -0.50 -7.29 -7.39
CA LEU A 63 -0.35 -7.47 -8.84
C LEU A 63 0.34 -6.28 -9.52
N GLN A 64 0.16 -5.06 -9.01
CA GLN A 64 0.88 -3.89 -9.50
C GLN A 64 2.38 -4.00 -9.22
N GLY A 65 2.75 -4.45 -8.02
CA GLY A 65 4.15 -4.74 -7.66
C GLY A 65 4.77 -5.83 -8.53
N VAL A 66 4.07 -6.96 -8.70
CA VAL A 66 4.53 -8.07 -9.56
C VAL A 66 4.67 -7.61 -11.01
N ALA A 67 3.71 -6.84 -11.54
CA ALA A 67 3.80 -6.31 -12.89
C ALA A 67 5.00 -5.37 -13.08
N GLY A 68 5.35 -4.56 -12.06
CA GLY A 68 6.55 -3.73 -12.08
C GLY A 68 7.83 -4.57 -12.18
N GLN A 69 7.92 -5.64 -11.39
CA GLN A 69 9.08 -6.56 -11.43
C GLN A 69 9.20 -7.26 -12.79
N VAL A 70 8.08 -7.73 -13.36
CA VAL A 70 8.06 -8.36 -14.68
C VAL A 70 8.48 -7.36 -15.77
N GLU A 71 8.04 -6.10 -15.69
CA GLU A 71 8.46 -5.05 -16.64
C GLU A 71 9.98 -4.82 -16.61
N THR A 72 10.59 -4.80 -15.42
CA THR A 72 12.04 -4.69 -15.27
C THR A 72 12.75 -5.88 -15.89
N LEU A 73 12.30 -7.11 -15.61
CA LEU A 73 12.89 -8.33 -16.17
C LEU A 73 12.73 -8.41 -17.70
N GLU A 74 11.58 -7.99 -18.23
CA GLU A 74 11.36 -7.91 -19.69
C GLU A 74 12.31 -6.91 -20.34
N ARG A 75 12.55 -5.77 -19.70
CA ARG A 75 13.49 -4.74 -20.18
C ARG A 75 14.92 -5.27 -20.19
N GLU A 76 15.35 -5.91 -19.11
CA GLU A 76 16.69 -6.52 -19.01
C GLU A 76 16.89 -7.61 -20.06
N LEU A 77 15.91 -8.51 -20.26
CA LEU A 77 15.98 -9.55 -21.29
C LEU A 77 16.03 -8.95 -22.70
N HIS A 78 15.30 -7.86 -22.93
CA HIS A 78 15.31 -7.18 -24.22
C HIS A 78 16.66 -6.50 -24.50
N ASP A 79 17.28 -5.89 -23.48
CA ASP A 79 18.58 -5.24 -23.60
C ASP A 79 19.69 -6.29 -23.79
N GLN A 80 19.68 -7.39 -23.03
CA GLN A 80 20.60 -8.52 -23.24
C GLN A 80 20.45 -9.15 -24.63
N ARG A 81 19.23 -9.28 -25.15
CA ARG A 81 19.01 -9.78 -26.53
C ARG A 81 19.54 -8.82 -27.58
N LYS A 82 19.43 -7.51 -27.36
CA LYS A 82 20.01 -6.50 -28.24
C LYS A 82 21.53 -6.54 -28.21
N GLU A 83 22.13 -6.63 -27.03
CA GLU A 83 23.58 -6.73 -26.85
C GLU A 83 24.12 -8.02 -27.46
N GLY A 84 23.46 -9.16 -27.23
CA GLY A 84 23.83 -10.43 -27.86
C GLY A 84 23.66 -10.43 -29.38
N LYS A 85 22.69 -9.68 -29.92
CA LYS A 85 22.51 -9.51 -31.37
C LYS A 85 23.51 -8.52 -31.97
N ALA A 86 23.96 -7.51 -31.21
CA ALA A 86 25.00 -6.57 -31.60
C ALA A 86 26.41 -7.19 -31.53
N GLN A 87 26.64 -8.10 -30.58
CA GLN A 87 27.88 -8.87 -30.44
C GLN A 87 27.94 -10.08 -31.38
N ARG A 88 26.81 -10.48 -31.99
CA ARG A 88 26.81 -11.52 -33.03
C ARG A 88 27.36 -10.91 -34.32
N PRO A 89 28.55 -11.33 -34.80
CA PRO A 89 29.03 -10.87 -36.10
C PRO A 89 28.01 -11.27 -37.18
N PRO A 90 27.84 -10.46 -38.24
CA PRO A 90 26.91 -10.78 -39.32
C PRO A 90 27.24 -12.19 -39.82
N THR A 91 26.28 -13.09 -39.72
CA THR A 91 26.46 -14.46 -40.21
C THR A 91 26.79 -14.40 -41.70
N PRO A 92 27.73 -15.21 -42.21
CA PRO A 92 28.14 -15.19 -43.62
C PRO A 92 27.03 -15.45 -44.65
N GLY A 93 25.80 -15.76 -44.22
CA GLY A 93 24.64 -16.00 -45.09
C GLY A 93 24.01 -14.73 -45.68
N GLU A 94 24.07 -13.58 -45.00
CA GLU A 94 23.57 -12.31 -45.57
C GLU A 94 24.62 -11.61 -46.45
N SER A 95 25.92 -11.87 -46.25
CA SER A 95 26.97 -11.40 -47.15
C SER A 95 27.11 -12.26 -48.42
N LEU A 96 26.62 -13.51 -48.41
CA LEU A 96 26.52 -14.35 -49.62
C LEU A 96 25.39 -13.89 -50.55
N ALA A 97 24.30 -13.31 -50.04
CA ALA A 97 23.28 -12.69 -50.90
C ALA A 97 23.79 -11.43 -51.61
N ALA A 98 24.75 -10.70 -51.01
CA ALA A 98 25.44 -9.58 -51.65
C ALA A 98 26.58 -10.02 -52.61
N ALA A 99 27.22 -11.17 -52.35
CA ALA A 99 28.34 -11.65 -53.17
C ALA A 99 27.95 -12.44 -54.43
N ILE A 100 26.70 -12.92 -54.55
CA ILE A 100 26.26 -13.67 -55.75
C ILE A 100 25.96 -12.73 -56.96
N THR A 101 25.98 -11.41 -56.78
CA THR A 101 25.87 -10.43 -57.90
C THR A 101 27.20 -10.18 -58.63
N ALA A 102 28.34 -10.59 -58.07
CA ALA A 102 29.63 -10.50 -58.76
C ALA A 102 30.08 -11.91 -59.18
N GLY A 103 29.76 -12.26 -60.43
CA GLY A 103 30.13 -13.54 -61.01
C GLY A 103 31.63 -13.79 -60.96
N GLN A 104 32.04 -14.86 -60.29
CA GLN A 104 33.34 -15.47 -60.51
C GLN A 104 33.26 -16.98 -60.30
N VAL A 105 33.01 -17.67 -61.40
CA VAL A 105 33.19 -19.10 -61.58
C VAL A 105 34.68 -19.39 -61.73
N MET A 106 35.30 -20.19 -60.85
CA MET A 106 36.31 -21.18 -61.25
C MET A 106 36.34 -22.36 -60.26
N THR A 107 36.33 -23.54 -60.86
CA THR A 107 36.32 -24.91 -60.35
C THR A 107 37.60 -25.30 -59.60
N PRO A 108 37.56 -26.20 -58.60
CA PRO A 108 38.76 -26.84 -58.08
C PRO A 108 39.22 -27.96 -59.02
N ALA A 109 40.46 -27.83 -59.50
CA ALA A 109 41.17 -28.87 -60.22
C ALA A 109 41.71 -29.92 -59.24
N THR A 110 41.41 -31.19 -59.54
CA THR A 110 42.00 -32.40 -58.99
C THR A 110 43.53 -32.40 -59.11
N PRO A 111 44.31 -32.70 -58.07
CA PRO A 111 45.72 -33.05 -58.25
C PRO A 111 45.88 -34.57 -58.38
N ALA A 112 46.47 -34.97 -59.51
CA ALA A 112 46.90 -36.33 -59.79
C ALA A 112 48.18 -36.67 -59.02
N THR A 113 48.28 -37.93 -58.65
CA THR A 113 49.40 -38.60 -57.97
C THR A 113 50.57 -38.82 -58.94
N THR A 114 51.81 -38.57 -58.53
CA THR A 114 52.99 -39.35 -58.97
C THR A 114 54.12 -39.24 -57.92
N PRO A 115 54.89 -40.31 -57.60
CA PRO A 115 55.90 -40.32 -56.54
C PRO A 115 57.37 -40.20 -57.04
N VAL A 116 58.30 -40.31 -56.07
CA VAL A 116 59.77 -40.52 -56.08
C VAL A 116 60.71 -39.33 -56.40
N PRO A 117 61.98 -39.24 -55.86
CA PRO A 117 62.66 -39.94 -54.76
C PRO A 117 63.34 -39.03 -53.70
N ALA A 118 63.88 -39.68 -52.67
CA ALA A 118 64.55 -39.16 -51.49
C ALA A 118 65.93 -38.51 -51.73
N THR A 119 66.22 -37.46 -50.95
CA THR A 119 67.56 -36.97 -50.61
C THR A 119 67.55 -36.62 -49.10
N PRO A 120 68.58 -37.01 -48.31
CA PRO A 120 68.52 -36.98 -46.85
C PRO A 120 68.81 -35.58 -46.29
N ALA A 121 68.00 -35.15 -45.31
CA ALA A 121 68.20 -33.94 -44.52
C ALA A 121 68.63 -34.32 -43.09
N PRO A 122 69.47 -33.51 -42.43
CA PRO A 122 70.15 -33.86 -41.18
C PRO A 122 69.19 -33.90 -39.99
N THR A 123 69.43 -34.83 -39.07
CA THR A 123 68.72 -34.99 -37.80
C THR A 123 69.00 -33.80 -36.88
N ILE A 124 68.02 -32.91 -36.75
CA ILE A 124 67.94 -31.95 -35.63
C ILE A 124 67.26 -32.70 -34.47
N PRO A 125 67.76 -32.61 -33.21
CA PRO A 125 67.08 -33.21 -32.07
C PRO A 125 65.68 -32.60 -31.93
N GLN A 126 64.67 -33.42 -32.18
CA GLN A 126 63.26 -33.07 -32.03
C GLN A 126 63.00 -32.83 -30.54
N GLN A 127 62.82 -31.57 -30.13
CA GLN A 127 62.21 -31.30 -28.83
C GLN A 127 60.81 -31.89 -28.82
N ASP A 128 60.45 -32.60 -27.75
CA ASP A 128 59.20 -33.35 -27.66
C ASP A 128 58.01 -32.37 -27.70
N PRO A 129 57.16 -32.39 -28.73
CA PRO A 129 56.10 -31.37 -28.93
C PRO A 129 55.11 -31.30 -27.78
N TYR A 130 54.97 -32.37 -27.00
CA TYR A 130 54.14 -32.40 -25.79
C TYR A 130 54.71 -31.56 -24.64
N GLU A 131 56.04 -31.49 -24.50
CA GLU A 131 56.69 -30.73 -23.44
C GLU A 131 56.51 -29.22 -23.64
N ALA A 132 56.57 -28.76 -24.90
CA ALA A 132 56.33 -27.36 -25.25
C ALA A 132 54.87 -26.93 -24.95
N ILE A 133 53.90 -27.82 -25.17
CA ILE A 133 52.49 -27.57 -24.88
C ILE A 133 52.26 -27.56 -23.36
N ALA A 134 52.79 -28.55 -22.63
CA ALA A 134 52.67 -28.64 -21.18
C ALA A 134 53.21 -27.39 -20.46
N LYS A 135 54.36 -26.87 -20.91
CA LYS A 135 54.94 -25.63 -20.35
C LYS A 135 54.06 -24.41 -20.58
N ARG A 136 53.41 -24.31 -21.75
CA ARG A 136 52.47 -23.21 -22.04
C ARG A 136 51.21 -23.33 -21.19
N PHE A 137 50.64 -24.52 -21.06
CA PHE A 137 49.47 -24.76 -20.21
C PHE A 137 49.75 -24.47 -18.73
N ALA A 138 50.93 -24.85 -18.22
CA ALA A 138 51.34 -24.51 -16.86
C ALA A 138 51.40 -22.99 -16.64
N GLY A 139 51.93 -22.23 -17.61
CA GLY A 139 51.94 -20.77 -17.56
C GLY A 139 50.54 -20.16 -17.56
N VAL A 140 49.60 -20.72 -18.34
CA VAL A 140 48.20 -20.26 -18.35
C VAL A 140 47.50 -20.56 -17.03
N LEU A 141 47.69 -21.76 -16.46
CA LEU A 141 47.14 -22.11 -15.16
C LEU A 141 47.69 -21.19 -14.05
N GLU A 142 48.99 -20.93 -14.05
CA GLU A 142 49.60 -20.02 -13.07
C GLU A 142 49.05 -18.58 -13.21
N SER A 143 48.86 -18.09 -14.44
CA SER A 143 48.24 -16.77 -14.65
C SER A 143 46.77 -16.75 -14.22
N ALA A 144 46.02 -17.82 -14.49
CA ALA A 144 44.62 -17.92 -14.11
C ALA A 144 44.46 -18.00 -12.58
N ASP A 145 45.33 -18.73 -11.88
CA ASP A 145 45.34 -18.77 -10.41
C ASP A 145 45.70 -17.41 -9.81
N LYS A 146 46.68 -16.70 -10.38
CA LYS A 146 47.03 -15.32 -9.98
C LYS A 146 45.85 -14.36 -10.20
N GLU A 147 45.19 -14.44 -11.33
CA GLU A 147 44.04 -13.60 -11.64
C GLU A 147 42.84 -13.93 -10.74
N ALA A 148 42.58 -15.22 -10.49
CA ALA A 148 41.53 -15.66 -9.58
C ALA A 148 41.77 -15.19 -8.14
N THR A 149 43.01 -15.28 -7.64
CA THR A 149 43.36 -14.79 -6.29
C THR A 149 43.26 -13.26 -6.20
N ALA A 150 43.67 -12.54 -7.24
CA ALA A 150 43.51 -11.10 -7.32
C ALA A 150 42.03 -10.68 -7.34
N ALA A 151 41.21 -11.33 -8.18
CA ALA A 151 39.78 -11.09 -8.26
C ALA A 151 39.07 -11.39 -6.92
N LEU A 152 39.46 -12.45 -6.21
CA LEU A 152 38.91 -12.75 -4.88
C LEU A 152 39.32 -11.70 -3.83
N ALA A 153 40.54 -11.16 -3.89
CA ALA A 153 40.98 -10.12 -2.98
C ALA A 153 40.21 -8.81 -3.22
N GLU A 154 40.03 -8.42 -4.48
CA GLU A 154 39.25 -7.25 -4.88
C GLU A 154 37.77 -7.39 -4.48
N ALA A 155 37.15 -8.54 -4.78
CA ALA A 155 35.76 -8.80 -4.41
C ALA A 155 35.54 -8.74 -2.89
N LYS A 156 36.50 -9.23 -2.10
CA LYS A 156 36.44 -9.13 -0.63
C LYS A 156 36.58 -7.70 -0.15
N ALA A 157 37.54 -6.93 -0.71
CA ALA A 157 37.73 -5.54 -0.35
C ALA A 157 36.48 -4.68 -0.66
N GLU A 158 35.85 -4.91 -1.81
CA GLU A 158 34.62 -4.22 -2.17
C GLU A 158 33.44 -4.65 -1.30
N ALA A 159 33.31 -5.95 -0.98
CA ALA A 159 32.30 -6.44 -0.06
C ALA A 159 32.45 -5.81 1.34
N ASP A 160 33.68 -5.73 1.87
CA ASP A 160 33.96 -5.09 3.15
C ASP A 160 33.62 -3.59 3.12
N ARG A 161 33.92 -2.90 2.02
CA ARG A 161 33.56 -1.50 1.82
C ARG A 161 32.04 -1.30 1.83
N VAL A 162 31.30 -2.09 1.06
CA VAL A 162 29.83 -2.02 1.01
C VAL A 162 29.22 -2.33 2.38
N LEU A 163 29.76 -3.31 3.12
CA LEU A 163 29.30 -3.62 4.47
C LEU A 163 29.55 -2.48 5.46
N GLN A 164 30.69 -1.79 5.37
CA GLN A 164 30.99 -0.63 6.22
C GLN A 164 30.06 0.54 5.91
N GLU A 165 29.82 0.82 4.63
CA GLU A 165 28.90 1.86 4.19
C GLU A 165 27.47 1.57 4.69
N ALA A 166 26.97 0.36 4.42
CA ALA A 166 25.64 -0.07 4.87
C ALA A 166 25.48 -0.01 6.39
N ARG A 167 26.52 -0.38 7.16
CA ARG A 167 26.52 -0.25 8.63
C ARG A 167 26.44 1.21 9.06
N SER A 168 27.28 2.07 8.47
CA SER A 168 27.28 3.51 8.80
C SER A 168 25.95 4.17 8.47
N GLU A 169 25.31 3.77 7.36
CA GLU A 169 24.01 4.27 6.96
C GLU A 169 22.89 3.76 7.87
N ALA A 170 22.92 2.47 8.24
CA ALA A 170 22.00 1.91 9.21
C ALA A 170 22.08 2.64 10.57
N ASP A 171 23.30 2.98 11.03
CA ASP A 171 23.49 3.72 12.28
C ASP A 171 22.98 5.16 12.16
N ARG A 172 23.20 5.83 11.03
CA ARG A 172 22.60 7.15 10.75
C ARG A 172 21.08 7.11 10.78
N ILE A 173 20.47 6.13 10.10
CA ILE A 173 19.01 5.96 10.05
C ILE A 173 18.46 5.71 11.46
N LYS A 174 19.13 4.88 12.28
CA LYS A 174 18.72 4.64 13.66
C LYS A 174 18.76 5.91 14.50
N LEU A 175 19.83 6.70 14.40
CA LEU A 175 19.96 7.95 15.14
C LEU A 175 18.91 8.98 14.71
N ASP A 176 18.65 9.11 13.41
CA ASP A 176 17.59 10.00 12.89
C ASP A 176 16.20 9.54 13.33
N ALA A 177 15.91 8.23 13.24
CA ALA A 177 14.64 7.68 13.71
C ALA A 177 14.45 7.89 15.22
N GLN A 178 15.51 7.71 16.03
CA GLN A 178 15.49 8.00 17.45
C GLN A 178 15.26 9.49 17.73
N ALA A 179 15.95 10.39 17.03
CA ALA A 179 15.79 11.83 17.19
C ALA A 179 14.35 12.26 16.85
N ARG A 180 13.79 11.76 15.74
CA ARG A 180 12.40 12.02 15.36
C ARG A 180 11.40 11.47 16.36
N ALA A 181 11.65 10.28 16.90
CA ALA A 181 10.79 9.68 17.93
C ALA A 181 10.78 10.50 19.22
N GLU A 182 11.95 10.97 19.68
CA GLU A 182 12.04 11.84 20.85
C GLU A 182 11.41 13.22 20.60
N GLN A 183 11.60 13.79 19.40
CA GLN A 183 10.93 15.04 19.02
C GLN A 183 9.40 14.89 19.03
N ALA A 184 8.86 13.80 18.46
CA ALA A 184 7.44 13.54 18.45
C ALA A 184 6.87 13.35 19.87
N LYS A 185 7.61 12.67 20.75
CA LYS A 185 7.23 12.56 22.17
C LYS A 185 7.20 13.94 22.84
N GLN A 186 8.22 14.77 22.63
CA GLN A 186 8.30 16.10 23.23
C GLN A 186 7.13 16.98 22.77
N GLN A 187 6.82 16.97 21.47
CA GLN A 187 5.66 17.68 20.91
C GLN A 187 4.34 17.16 21.52
N GLY A 188 4.22 15.84 21.69
CA GLY A 188 3.07 15.23 22.37
C GLY A 188 2.95 15.66 23.84
N THR A 189 4.06 15.74 24.57
CA THR A 189 4.05 16.20 25.96
C THR A 189 3.72 17.68 26.07
N ASP A 190 4.22 18.50 25.15
CA ASP A 190 3.99 19.94 25.15
C ASP A 190 2.54 20.27 24.82
N SER A 191 1.97 19.63 23.80
CA SER A 191 0.55 19.77 23.44
C SER A 191 -0.38 19.27 24.55
N LEU A 192 -0.05 18.15 25.21
CA LEU A 192 -0.81 17.67 26.38
C LEU A 192 -0.74 18.69 27.53
N ALA A 193 0.43 19.27 27.79
CA ALA A 193 0.60 20.27 28.84
C ALA A 193 -0.18 21.55 28.52
N GLU A 194 -0.21 21.98 27.26
CA GLU A 194 -1.00 23.12 26.79
C GLU A 194 -2.50 22.85 26.94
N ALA A 195 -3.00 21.71 26.45
CA ALA A 195 -4.39 21.31 26.57
C ALA A 195 -4.86 21.25 28.03
N LYS A 196 -4.01 20.77 28.94
CA LYS A 196 -4.30 20.76 30.39
C LYS A 196 -4.44 22.16 30.96
N ARG A 197 -3.53 23.08 30.61
CA ARG A 197 -3.62 24.49 31.06
C ARG A 197 -4.89 25.16 30.54
N GLU A 198 -5.29 24.86 29.30
CA GLU A 198 -6.54 25.37 28.73
C GLU A 198 -7.75 24.81 29.47
N ALA A 199 -7.79 23.51 29.72
CA ALA A 199 -8.85 22.87 30.48
C ALA A 199 -8.98 23.47 31.90
N GLU A 200 -7.86 23.66 32.60
CA GLU A 200 -7.84 24.30 33.92
C GLU A 200 -8.38 25.74 33.87
N ARG A 201 -8.02 26.51 32.84
CA ARG A 201 -8.52 27.87 32.64
C ARG A 201 -10.04 27.88 32.41
N ILE A 202 -10.53 27.02 31.52
CA ILE A 202 -11.97 26.91 31.22
C ILE A 202 -12.73 26.50 32.47
N LEU A 203 -12.26 25.48 33.20
CA LEU A 203 -12.87 25.03 34.45
C LEU A 203 -12.92 26.14 35.49
N GLY A 204 -11.83 26.89 35.65
CA GLY A 204 -11.79 28.07 36.53
C GLY A 204 -12.83 29.12 36.14
N SER A 205 -12.92 29.44 34.85
CA SER A 205 -13.91 30.40 34.32
C SER A 205 -15.36 29.91 34.52
N LEU A 206 -15.60 28.59 34.40
CA LEU A 206 -16.91 27.99 34.60
C LEU A 206 -17.29 27.99 36.09
N SER A 207 -16.36 27.70 36.99
CA SER A 207 -16.61 27.78 38.43
C SER A 207 -16.94 29.21 38.86
N GLU A 208 -16.22 30.21 38.35
CA GLU A 208 -16.49 31.62 38.65
C GLU A 208 -17.89 32.04 38.16
N ARG A 209 -18.26 31.67 36.93
CA ARG A 209 -19.61 31.92 36.40
C ARG A 209 -20.69 31.22 37.22
N ARG A 210 -20.43 29.99 37.69
CA ARG A 210 -21.36 29.25 38.56
C ARG A 210 -21.56 29.97 39.88
N GLU A 211 -20.49 30.45 40.52
CA GLU A 211 -20.58 31.20 41.78
C GLU A 211 -21.38 32.50 41.61
N VAL A 212 -21.15 33.23 40.51
CA VAL A 212 -21.93 34.42 40.16
C VAL A 212 -23.42 34.08 39.98
N LEU A 213 -23.75 33.03 39.22
CA LEU A 213 -25.14 32.61 39.02
C LEU A 213 -25.82 32.18 40.33
N VAL A 214 -25.13 31.43 41.18
CA VAL A 214 -25.66 31.03 42.50
C VAL A 214 -25.95 32.25 43.38
N THR A 215 -25.06 33.25 43.37
CA THR A 215 -25.26 34.50 44.09
C THR A 215 -26.47 35.27 43.55
N GLN A 216 -26.60 35.39 42.22
CA GLN A 216 -27.75 36.03 41.57
C GLN A 216 -29.07 35.32 41.90
N MET A 217 -29.10 33.99 41.94
CA MET A 217 -30.29 33.24 42.35
C MET A 217 -30.68 33.52 43.80
N HIS A 218 -29.71 33.63 44.71
CA HIS A 218 -29.96 33.97 46.10
C HIS A 218 -30.48 35.41 46.26
N ASP A 219 -29.94 36.35 45.48
CA ASP A 219 -30.43 37.74 45.44
C ASP A 219 -31.87 37.82 44.91
N MET A 220 -32.18 37.09 43.83
CA MET A 220 -33.55 37.01 43.30
C MET A 220 -34.51 36.41 44.32
N GLN A 221 -34.13 35.33 45.00
CA GLN A 221 -34.93 34.72 46.07
C GLN A 221 -35.18 35.71 47.22
N SER A 222 -34.15 36.43 47.66
CA SER A 222 -34.26 37.42 48.74
C SER A 222 -35.19 38.57 48.37
N LYS A 223 -35.11 39.06 47.12
CA LYS A 223 -36.01 40.08 46.58
C LYS A 223 -37.46 39.58 46.53
N LEU A 224 -37.70 38.37 46.03
CA LEU A 224 -39.04 37.78 46.00
C LEU A 224 -39.64 37.63 47.40
N LEU A 225 -38.85 37.20 48.39
CA LEU A 225 -39.29 37.14 49.78
C LEU A 225 -39.57 38.52 50.38
N SER A 226 -38.79 39.54 50.02
CA SER A 226 -39.05 40.92 50.44
C SER A 226 -40.34 41.45 49.86
N VAL A 227 -40.57 41.24 48.56
CA VAL A 227 -41.82 41.62 47.88
C VAL A 227 -43.01 40.89 48.49
N ALA A 228 -42.88 39.59 48.78
CA ALA A 228 -43.94 38.83 49.44
C ALA A 228 -44.30 39.40 50.83
N LYS A 229 -43.29 39.79 51.63
CA LYS A 229 -43.52 40.45 52.94
C LYS A 229 -44.14 41.84 52.82
N GLU A 230 -43.76 42.61 51.79
CA GLU A 230 -44.35 43.92 51.52
C GLU A 230 -45.82 43.79 51.10
N LEU A 231 -46.16 42.80 50.27
CA LEU A 231 -47.55 42.48 49.94
C LEU A 231 -48.33 42.04 51.19
N GLU A 232 -47.77 41.17 52.03
CA GLU A 232 -48.41 40.74 53.29
C GLU A 232 -48.73 41.93 54.19
N ALA A 233 -47.76 42.84 54.39
CA ALA A 233 -47.98 44.06 55.16
C ALA A 233 -49.06 44.97 54.53
N SER A 234 -49.10 45.11 53.21
CA SER A 234 -50.13 45.90 52.53
C SER A 234 -51.53 45.32 52.73
N ILE A 235 -51.68 43.99 52.67
CA ILE A 235 -52.96 43.29 52.91
C ILE A 235 -53.40 43.49 54.36
N ASP A 236 -52.51 43.36 55.33
CA ASP A 236 -52.83 43.58 56.74
C ASP A 236 -53.24 45.04 57.03
N THR A 237 -52.64 46.01 56.31
CA THR A 237 -52.98 47.43 56.44
C THR A 237 -54.36 47.72 55.83
N GLU A 238 -54.64 47.20 54.64
CA GLU A 238 -55.98 47.28 54.03
C GLU A 238 -57.05 46.53 54.84
N ALA A 239 -56.70 45.43 55.52
CA ALA A 239 -57.60 44.74 56.43
C ALA A 239 -57.89 45.55 57.70
N ALA A 240 -56.90 46.31 58.20
CA ALA A 240 -57.08 47.22 59.34
C ALA A 240 -57.89 48.48 58.95
N GLU A 241 -57.71 49.03 57.75
CA GLU A 241 -58.50 50.16 57.24
C GLU A 241 -59.91 49.73 56.79
N GLY A 242 -60.06 48.52 56.23
CA GLY A 242 -61.35 47.93 55.86
C GLY A 242 -62.20 47.49 57.06
N ALA A 243 -61.60 47.27 58.23
CA ALA A 243 -62.32 46.97 59.47
C ALA A 243 -63.06 48.18 60.08
N GLU A 244 -62.76 49.42 59.66
CA GLU A 244 -63.54 50.61 60.03
C GLU A 244 -64.62 50.99 58.98
N GLY A 245 -64.76 50.21 57.89
CA GLY A 245 -65.60 50.58 56.74
C GLY A 245 -66.39 49.44 56.07
N ALA A 246 -66.72 48.34 56.76
CA ALA A 246 -67.47 47.23 56.16
C ALA A 246 -68.64 46.74 57.04
N GLU A 247 -69.74 47.51 57.06
CA GLU A 247 -71.08 46.91 57.17
C GLU A 247 -71.54 46.49 55.77
N GLY A 248 -71.82 45.20 55.60
CA GLY A 248 -72.81 44.68 54.66
C GLY A 248 -72.47 44.73 53.18
N GLY A 249 -71.94 43.64 52.65
CA GLY A 249 -71.81 43.47 51.20
C GLY A 249 -71.26 42.12 50.80
N ASP A 250 -72.11 41.10 50.90
CA ASP A 250 -71.92 39.76 50.34
C ASP A 250 -71.61 39.83 48.83
N PRO A 251 -70.56 39.14 48.33
CA PRO A 251 -70.52 38.78 46.92
C PRO A 251 -70.42 37.26 46.75
N ALA A 252 -71.57 36.70 46.42
CA ALA A 252 -71.80 35.79 45.29
C ALA A 252 -70.60 34.93 44.80
N ALA A 253 -70.81 33.62 44.94
CA ALA A 253 -70.03 32.55 44.31
C ALA A 253 -69.86 32.73 42.78
N PRO A 254 -68.69 32.40 42.21
CA PRO A 254 -68.53 32.32 40.76
C PRO A 254 -69.07 30.99 40.21
N PRO A 255 -69.57 30.95 38.97
CA PRO A 255 -70.02 29.74 38.32
C PRO A 255 -68.85 28.83 37.95
N SER A 256 -69.05 27.54 38.16
CA SER A 256 -68.18 26.48 37.67
C SER A 256 -68.37 26.35 36.15
N GLU A 257 -67.42 26.87 35.38
CA GLU A 257 -67.28 26.55 33.96
C GLU A 257 -66.35 25.35 33.80
N GLY A 258 -66.93 24.22 33.38
CA GLY A 258 -66.19 23.10 32.82
C GLY A 258 -65.65 23.48 31.45
N GLY A 259 -64.35 23.79 31.38
CA GLY A 259 -63.59 23.96 30.16
C GLY A 259 -62.57 22.84 30.01
N ALA A 260 -62.75 22.02 28.98
CA ALA A 260 -61.74 21.08 28.51
C ALA A 260 -60.52 21.85 27.98
N SER A 261 -59.34 21.55 28.52
CA SER A 261 -58.04 21.77 27.89
C SER A 261 -57.33 20.42 27.95
N ASP A 262 -57.47 19.60 26.92
CA ASP A 262 -56.59 19.58 25.74
C ASP A 262 -55.12 19.45 26.17
N ASP A 263 -54.54 18.32 25.79
CA ASP A 263 -53.17 17.91 26.06
C ASP A 263 -52.19 19.04 25.73
N VAL A 264 -51.70 19.76 26.75
CA VAL A 264 -50.44 20.49 26.64
C VAL A 264 -49.34 19.45 26.67
N VAL A 265 -49.12 18.83 25.51
CA VAL A 265 -47.98 17.99 25.22
C VAL A 265 -46.73 18.85 25.38
N ASP A 266 -45.99 18.58 26.45
CA ASP A 266 -44.62 19.03 26.65
C ASP A 266 -43.81 18.76 25.37
N PRO A 267 -43.30 19.78 24.65
CA PRO A 267 -42.50 19.55 23.46
C PRO A 267 -41.22 18.82 23.89
N ARG A 268 -41.16 17.54 23.52
CA ARG A 268 -40.11 16.60 23.90
C ARG A 268 -38.73 17.26 23.79
N TYR A 269 -38.04 17.29 24.91
CA TYR A 269 -36.66 17.70 25.11
C TYR A 269 -35.67 17.15 24.04
N GLU A 270 -36.05 16.08 23.34
CA GLU A 270 -35.30 15.46 22.26
C GLU A 270 -35.26 16.28 20.95
N ASP A 271 -36.28 17.08 20.64
CA ASP A 271 -36.34 17.86 19.38
C ASP A 271 -35.43 19.10 19.39
N MET A 272 -35.06 19.60 20.57
CA MET A 272 -34.13 20.73 20.70
C MET A 272 -32.66 20.35 20.46
N TRP A 273 -32.32 19.05 20.57
CA TRP A 273 -30.96 18.54 20.43
C TRP A 273 -30.81 17.53 19.27
N ALA A 274 -31.89 17.27 18.53
CA ALA A 274 -31.84 16.47 17.32
C ALA A 274 -31.15 17.25 16.20
N ILE A 275 -29.86 16.97 15.98
CA ILE A 275 -29.12 17.50 14.83
C ILE A 275 -29.78 16.92 13.57
N PRO A 276 -30.38 17.74 12.68
CA PRO A 276 -31.04 17.24 11.50
C PRO A 276 -30.04 16.50 10.61
N LYS A 277 -30.41 15.29 10.16
CA LYS A 277 -29.54 14.43 9.35
C LYS A 277 -28.97 15.21 8.17
N GLY A 278 -27.64 15.40 8.18
CA GLY A 278 -26.90 16.13 7.15
C GLY A 278 -26.19 17.40 7.62
N LYS A 279 -26.46 17.91 8.82
CA LYS A 279 -25.69 19.02 9.41
C LYS A 279 -24.68 18.47 10.42
N LYS A 280 -23.39 18.80 10.25
CA LYS A 280 -22.28 18.40 11.15
C LYS A 280 -22.00 19.41 12.27
N MET A 281 -22.78 20.49 12.36
CA MET A 281 -22.49 21.64 13.23
C MET A 281 -23.78 22.15 13.86
N VAL A 282 -23.73 22.45 15.16
CA VAL A 282 -24.80 23.12 15.91
C VAL A 282 -24.40 24.59 16.03
N ASP A 283 -25.16 25.48 15.36
CA ASP A 283 -24.96 26.92 15.47
C ASP A 283 -25.53 27.40 16.82
N ILE A 284 -24.66 27.53 17.82
CA ILE A 284 -24.97 28.24 19.06
C ILE A 284 -24.45 29.68 18.87
N PRO A 285 -25.31 30.69 18.72
CA PRO A 285 -24.84 32.06 18.59
C PRO A 285 -24.15 32.47 19.90
N ASP A 286 -22.94 33.03 19.76
CA ASP A 286 -22.03 33.52 20.82
C ASP A 286 -20.96 32.53 21.36
N LEU A 287 -20.79 31.37 20.71
CA LEU A 287 -19.57 30.56 20.84
C LEU A 287 -18.87 30.51 19.48
N ALA A 288 -17.62 30.95 19.41
CA ALA A 288 -16.79 30.76 18.22
C ALA A 288 -16.82 29.27 17.85
N ALA A 289 -17.16 28.98 16.58
CA ALA A 289 -17.36 27.63 16.06
C ALA A 289 -16.25 26.69 16.57
N LEU A 290 -16.62 25.79 17.49
CA LEU A 290 -15.74 24.75 17.98
C LEU A 290 -15.56 23.73 16.86
N ASP A 291 -14.37 23.69 16.28
CA ASP A 291 -13.97 22.67 15.32
C ASP A 291 -13.65 21.39 16.11
N VAL A 292 -14.65 20.50 16.17
CA VAL A 292 -14.51 19.20 16.84
C VAL A 292 -14.25 18.16 15.76
N ASP A 293 -13.05 18.22 15.17
CA ASP A 293 -12.54 17.17 14.27
C ASP A 293 -12.24 15.91 15.10
N PHE A 294 -13.27 15.09 15.29
CA PHE A 294 -13.07 13.68 15.60
C PHE A 294 -12.65 12.97 14.31
N GLU A 295 -11.35 13.03 14.05
CA GLU A 295 -10.70 12.29 12.97
C GLU A 295 -10.89 10.79 13.22
N ASP A 296 -11.90 10.23 12.56
CA ASP A 296 -12.18 8.80 12.52
C ASP A 296 -11.11 8.16 11.63
N LYS A 297 -9.94 7.94 12.23
CA LYS A 297 -8.81 7.29 11.58
C LYS A 297 -9.18 5.82 11.44
N PRO A 298 -9.40 5.28 10.21
CA PRO A 298 -9.56 3.85 10.07
C PRO A 298 -8.26 3.20 10.56
N ARG A 299 -8.42 2.28 11.51
CA ARG A 299 -7.32 1.40 11.92
C ARG A 299 -7.10 0.43 10.77
N ASP A 300 -6.05 0.66 10.00
CA ASP A 300 -5.29 -0.37 9.30
C ASP A 300 -3.87 -0.40 9.88
#